data_AF-A0A8H4C684-F1
#
_entry.id   AF-A0A8H4C684-F1
#
_cell.length_a   1.000
_cell.length_b   1.000
_cell.length_c   1.000
_cell.angle_alpha   90.00
_cell.angle_beta   90.00
_cell.angle_gamma   90.00
#
_symmetry.space_group_name_H-M   'P 1'
#
loop_
_entity.id
_entity.type
_entity.pdbx_description
1 polymer ?
#
loop_
_entity_poly.entity_id
_entity_poly.type
_entity_poly.pdbx_seq_one_letter_code
_entity_poly.pdbx_strand_id
1 'polypeptide(L)'
;MGWVIFTAADCTALAGLWSYWFLGTNPGVWVACTLGVVFFLNCLAVKYFCEVEFNASIFKICLIFGFLLFTFVVVLGGNPKHDRIGFRYWRDPGAFNETYTTGTTGRFLSI
;
A
#
# COMPACT_ATOMS: atom_id res chain seq x y z
N MET A 1 -27.20 2.53 4.24
CA MET A 1 -26.22 3.20 5.12
C MET A 1 -24.78 2.77 4.89
N GLY A 2 -24.46 1.49 4.62
CA GLY A 2 -23.07 1.03 4.43
C GLY A 2 -22.27 1.76 3.34
N TRP A 3 -22.87 2.04 2.18
CA TRP A 3 -22.18 2.70 1.05
C TRP A 3 -21.57 4.07 1.40
N VAL A 4 -22.23 4.85 2.27
CA VAL A 4 -21.72 6.17 2.70
C VAL A 4 -20.46 6.02 3.56
N ILE A 5 -20.38 4.97 4.38
CA ILE A 5 -19.23 4.70 5.23
C ILE A 5 -18.02 4.33 4.37
N PHE A 6 -18.21 3.49 3.35
CA PHE A 6 -17.15 3.13 2.41
C PHE A 6 -16.64 4.35 1.63
N THR A 7 -17.54 5.18 1.08
CA THR A 7 -17.13 6.40 0.37
C THR A 7 -16.35 7.37 1.26
N ALA A 8 -16.76 7.52 2.53
CA ALA A 8 -16.05 8.37 3.49
C ALA A 8 -14.66 7.83 3.85
N ALA A 9 -14.52 6.50 3.99
CA ALA A 9 -13.24 5.84 4.22
C ALA A 9 -12.30 6.03 3.03
N ASP A 10 -12.79 5.84 1.80
CA ASP A 10 -12.02 6.02 0.57
C ASP A 10 -11.54 7.47 0.41
N CYS A 11 -12.40 8.46 0.68
CA CYS A 11 -12.02 9.88 0.62
C CYS A 11 -10.92 10.23 1.64
N THR A 12 -10.98 9.65 2.84
CA THR A 12 -9.98 9.86 3.90
C THR A 12 -8.64 9.23 3.52
N ALA A 13 -8.65 8.01 2.99
CA ALA A 13 -7.46 7.32 2.51
C ALA A 13 -6.77 8.10 1.38
N LEU A 14 -7.55 8.62 0.42
CA LEU A 14 -7.03 9.48 -0.64
C LEU A 14 -6.42 10.75 -0.05
N ALA A 15 -7.13 11.50 0.79
CA ALA A 15 -6.61 12.74 1.38
C ALA A 15 -5.28 12.53 2.12
N GLY A 16 -5.12 11.41 2.83
CA GLY A 16 -3.85 11.02 3.45
C GLY A 16 -2.73 10.79 2.44
N LEU A 17 -3.00 10.09 1.34
CA LEU A 17 -2.04 9.88 0.25
C LEU A 17 -1.60 11.19 -0.39
N TRP A 18 -2.54 12.09 -0.70
CA TRP A 18 -2.23 13.40 -1.30
C TRP A 18 -1.44 14.29 -0.33
N SER A 19 -1.77 14.26 0.95
CA SER A 19 -1.03 15.01 1.97
C SER A 19 0.41 14.51 2.16
N TYR A 20 0.71 13.25 1.85
CA TYR A 20 2.06 12.71 1.86
C TYR A 20 2.92 13.29 0.72
N TRP A 21 2.35 13.43 -0.47
CA TRP A 21 3.07 13.93 -1.65
C TRP A 21 3.13 15.46 -1.73
N PHE A 22 2.10 16.17 -1.27
CA PHE A 22 2.01 17.63 -1.34
C PHE A 22 2.12 18.26 0.06
N LEU A 23 3.36 18.45 0.50
CA LEU A 23 3.69 19.09 1.78
C LEU A 23 3.27 20.57 1.76
N GLY A 24 2.40 20.97 2.70
CA GLY A 24 2.01 22.37 2.91
C GLY A 24 0.60 22.76 2.46
N THR A 25 -0.18 21.85 1.88
CA THR A 25 -1.60 22.10 1.53
C THR A 25 -2.54 21.60 2.63
N ASN A 26 -3.60 22.34 2.93
CA ASN A 26 -4.60 21.95 3.93
C ASN A 26 -5.30 20.64 3.50
N PRO A 27 -5.31 19.58 4.32
CA PRO A 27 -5.97 18.31 4.00
C PRO A 27 -7.45 18.45 3.61
N GLY A 28 -8.14 19.47 4.13
CA GLY A 28 -9.54 19.74 3.80
C GLY A 28 -9.78 20.05 2.31
N VAL A 29 -8.78 20.62 1.62
CA VAL A 29 -8.88 20.89 0.17
C VAL A 29 -8.92 19.58 -0.61
N TRP A 30 -8.11 18.60 -0.22
CA TRP A 30 -8.09 17.28 -0.86
C TRP A 30 -9.38 16.50 -0.62
N VAL A 31 -9.97 16.61 0.57
CA VAL A 31 -11.28 16.00 0.88
C VAL A 31 -12.41 16.64 0.05
N ALA A 32 -12.43 17.97 -0.05
CA ALA A 32 -13.43 18.67 -0.86
C ALA A 32 -13.31 18.31 -2.36
N CYS A 33 -12.07 18.20 -2.85
CA CYS A 33 -11.79 17.81 -4.23
C CYS A 33 -12.25 16.38 -4.53
N THR A 34 -11.91 15.40 -3.68
CA THR A 34 -12.32 14.01 -3.90
C THR A 34 -13.84 13.83 -3.82
N LEU A 35 -14.51 14.51 -2.90
CA LEU A 35 -15.98 14.50 -2.82
C LEU A 35 -16.62 15.13 -4.07
N GLY A 36 -16.04 16.22 -4.59
CA GLY A 36 -16.49 16.87 -5.82
C GLY A 36 -16.39 15.95 -7.04
N VAL A 37 -15.31 15.19 -7.16
CA VAL A 37 -15.14 14.19 -8.23
C VAL A 37 -16.17 13.07 -8.12
N VAL A 38 -16.41 12.55 -6.91
CA VAL A 38 -17.44 11.52 -6.67
C VAL A 38 -18.82 12.05 -7.04
N PHE A 39 -19.15 13.28 -6.67
CA PHE A 39 -20.41 13.91 -7.03
C PHE A 39 -20.57 14.04 -8.56
N PHE A 40 -19.54 14.51 -9.25
CA PHE A 40 -19.56 14.65 -10.71
C PHE A 40 -19.73 13.31 -11.43
N LEU A 41 -19.04 12.27 -10.96
CA LEU A 41 -19.17 10.90 -11.49
C LEU A 41 -20.60 10.34 -11.30
N ASN A 42 -21.26 10.67 -10.19
CA ASN A 42 -22.67 10.27 -9.97
C ASN A 42 -23.65 10.97 -10.93
N CYS A 43 -23.30 12.13 -11.49
CA CYS A 43 -24.13 12.83 -12.47
C CYS A 43 -23.94 12.34 -13.91
N LEU A 44 -22.86 11.59 -14.21
CA LEU A 44 -22.59 11.09 -15.56
C LEU A 44 -23.46 9.88 -15.90
N ALA A 45 -23.87 9.77 -17.17
CA ALA A 45 -24.67 8.66 -17.65
C ALA A 45 -23.95 7.32 -17.45
N VAL A 46 -24.68 6.32 -16.93
CA VAL A 46 -24.21 4.97 -16.53
C VAL A 46 -23.34 4.27 -17.57
N LYS A 47 -23.54 4.58 -18.85
CA LYS A 47 -22.79 3.98 -19.95
C LYS A 47 -21.30 4.35 -19.94
N TYR A 48 -20.97 5.62 -19.72
CA TYR A 48 -19.58 6.08 -19.68
C TYR A 48 -18.87 5.63 -18.40
N PHE A 49 -19.62 5.55 -17.29
CA PHE A 49 -19.09 5.06 -16.03
C PHE A 49 -18.56 3.62 -16.16
N CYS A 50 -19.31 2.75 -16.85
CA CYS A 50 -18.95 1.34 -17.05
C CYS A 50 -17.64 1.16 -17.85
N GLU A 51 -17.44 1.92 -18.92
CA GLU A 51 -16.20 1.85 -19.74
C GLU A 51 -14.97 2.32 -18.95
N VAL A 52 -15.08 3.41 -18.21
CA VAL A 52 -13.98 3.95 -17.40
C VAL A 52 -13.63 3.01 -16.26
N GLU A 53 -14.63 2.44 -15.59
CA GLU A 53 -14.42 1.52 -14.47
C GLU A 53 -13.74 0.22 -14.92
N PHE A 54 -14.08 -0.29 -16.10
CA PHE A 54 -13.41 -1.45 -16.68
C PHE A 54 -11.92 -1.18 -16.93
N ASN A 55 -11.60 -0.06 -17.56
CA ASN A 55 -10.21 0.32 -17.83
C ASN A 55 -9.42 0.58 -16.53
N ALA A 56 -10.03 1.24 -15.55
CA ALA A 56 -9.43 1.47 -14.24
C ALA A 56 -9.16 0.16 -13.48
N SER A 57 -10.02 -0.84 -13.63
CA SER A 57 -9.86 -2.16 -12.99
C SER A 57 -8.71 -2.94 -13.61
N ILE A 58 -8.54 -2.90 -14.93
CA ILE A 58 -7.38 -3.51 -15.62
C ILE A 58 -6.07 -2.86 -15.13
N PHE A 59 -6.04 -1.53 -15.02
CA PHE A 59 -4.87 -0.81 -14.53
C PHE A 59 -4.49 -1.22 -13.09
N LYS A 60 -5.47 -1.40 -12.19
CA LYS A 60 -5.23 -1.90 -10.82
C LYS A 60 -4.57 -3.27 -10.83
N ILE A 61 -5.05 -4.19 -11.67
CA ILE A 61 -4.47 -5.55 -11.78
C ILE A 61 -3.02 -5.46 -12.28
N CYS A 62 -2.77 -4.65 -13.31
CA CYS A 62 -1.43 -4.43 -13.85
C CYS A 62 -0.47 -3.87 -12.78
N LEU A 63 -0.92 -2.90 -11.97
CA LEU A 63 -0.14 -2.35 -10.86
C LEU A 63 0.22 -3.41 -9.81
N ILE A 64 -0.72 -4.28 -9.43
CA ILE A 64 -0.46 -5.34 -8.46
C ILE A 64 0.62 -6.29 -8.99
N PHE A 65 0.54 -6.70 -10.27
CA PHE A 65 1.59 -7.51 -10.88
C PHE A 65 2.94 -6.80 -10.92
N GLY A 66 2.96 -5.51 -11.26
CA GLY A 66 4.18 -4.69 -11.23
C GLY A 66 4.80 -4.62 -9.84
N PHE A 67 4.00 -4.36 -8.80
CA PHE A 67 4.46 -4.34 -7.41
C PHE A 67 4.97 -5.70 -6.92
N LEU A 68 4.32 -6.80 -7.33
CA LEU A 68 4.75 -8.15 -7.01
C LEU A 68 6.13 -8.43 -7.60
N LEU A 69 6.31 -8.15 -8.89
CA LEU A 69 7.59 -8.33 -9.58
C LEU A 69 8.68 -7.43 -9.01
N PHE A 70 8.37 -6.16 -8.73
CA PHE A 70 9.29 -5.23 -8.09
C PHE A 70 9.78 -5.78 -6.74
N THR A 71 8.85 -6.23 -5.89
CA THR A 71 9.18 -6.81 -4.59
C THR A 71 10.06 -8.05 -4.76
N PHE A 72 9.73 -8.92 -5.71
CA PHE A 72 10.52 -10.12 -6.01
C PHE A 72 11.96 -9.79 -6.43
N VAL A 73 12.13 -8.82 -7.34
CA VAL A 73 13.46 -8.36 -7.79
C VAL A 73 14.25 -7.74 -6.63
N VAL A 74 13.60 -6.92 -5.80
CA VAL A 74 14.23 -6.32 -4.61
C VAL A 74 14.68 -7.41 -3.63
N VAL A 75 13.87 -8.43 -3.41
CA VAL A 75 14.16 -9.56 -2.51
C VAL A 75 15.36 -10.40 -2.98
N LEU A 76 15.51 -10.55 -4.29
CA LEU A 76 16.63 -11.26 -4.94
C LEU A 76 17.93 -10.44 -5.05
N GLY A 77 17.94 -9.20 -4.55
CA GLY A 77 19.15 -8.35 -4.54
C GLY A 77 19.21 -7.29 -5.64
N GLY A 78 18.08 -6.95 -6.26
CA GLY A 78 17.95 -5.80 -7.17
C GLY A 78 17.88 -4.43 -6.46
N ASN A 79 18.05 -4.38 -5.15
CA ASN A 79 18.18 -3.13 -4.38
C ASN A 79 19.55 -2.48 -4.69
N PRO A 80 19.68 -1.14 -4.77
CA PRO A 80 20.97 -0.44 -4.94
C PRO A 80 22.08 -0.83 -3.94
N LYS A 81 21.74 -1.43 -2.79
CA LYS A 81 22.72 -2.02 -1.86
C LYS A 81 23.19 -3.44 -2.25
N HIS A 82 22.67 -4.00 -3.33
CA HIS A 82 22.92 -5.35 -3.86
C HIS A 82 22.86 -6.48 -2.80
N ASP A 83 22.07 -6.29 -1.74
CA ASP A 83 21.96 -7.26 -0.65
C ASP A 83 20.70 -8.10 -0.81
N ARG A 84 20.84 -9.43 -0.67
CA ARG A 84 19.75 -10.40 -0.81
C ARG A 84 18.99 -10.53 0.50
N ILE A 85 17.90 -9.79 0.64
CA ILE A 85 17.10 -9.75 1.88
C ILE A 85 16.23 -11.00 2.10
N GLY A 86 15.85 -11.74 1.05
CA GLY A 86 14.81 -12.80 1.14
C GLY A 86 15.11 -13.98 2.07
N PHE A 87 16.38 -14.31 2.30
CA PHE A 87 16.79 -15.45 3.12
C PHE A 87 17.86 -15.10 4.15
N ARG A 88 18.18 -13.81 4.31
CA ARG A 88 19.23 -13.38 5.24
C ARG A 88 18.81 -13.60 6.68
N TYR A 89 17.62 -13.13 7.09
CA TYR A 89 17.17 -13.24 8.48
C TYR A 89 16.82 -14.67 8.92
N TRP A 90 16.53 -15.57 7.97
CA TRP A 90 16.38 -17.00 8.25
C TRP A 90 17.72 -17.71 8.53
N ARG A 91 18.83 -17.18 8.02
CA ARG A 91 20.17 -17.76 8.17
C ARG A 91 21.04 -17.05 9.21
N ASP A 92 20.97 -15.72 9.27
CA ASP A 92 21.72 -14.84 10.17
C ASP A 92 20.80 -13.68 10.62
N PRO A 93 20.37 -13.61 11.89
CA PRO A 93 20.85 -14.36 13.07
C PRO A 93 20.14 -15.71 13.33
N GLY A 94 19.25 -16.17 12.43
CA GLY A 94 18.51 -17.43 12.56
C GLY A 94 17.11 -17.26 13.16
N ALA A 95 16.25 -18.29 13.00
CA ALA A 95 14.85 -18.26 13.46
C ALA A 95 14.66 -18.12 14.98
N PHE A 96 15.70 -18.39 15.78
CA PHE A 96 15.74 -18.23 17.23
C PHE A 96 16.85 -17.26 17.62
N ASN A 97 16.63 -15.97 17.38
CA ASN A 97 17.58 -14.93 17.70
C ASN A 97 17.58 -14.61 19.20
N GLU A 98 18.75 -14.56 19.83
CA GLU A 98 18.92 -14.27 21.26
C GLU A 98 18.58 -12.79 21.55
N THR A 99 17.31 -12.48 21.83
CA THR A 99 16.85 -11.09 22.01
C THR A 99 17.26 -10.46 23.34
N TYR A 100 17.39 -11.27 24.41
CA TYR A 100 17.51 -10.74 25.79
C TYR A 100 18.72 -11.26 26.59
N THR A 101 19.31 -12.39 26.24
CA THR A 101 20.48 -12.97 26.95
C THR A 101 21.26 -13.90 26.01
N THR A 102 22.56 -14.05 26.23
CA THR A 102 23.39 -14.94 25.40
C THR A 102 23.34 -16.39 25.87
N GLY A 103 23.19 -17.34 24.94
CA GLY A 103 23.24 -18.79 25.19
C GLY A 103 21.90 -19.52 25.01
N THR A 104 21.87 -20.80 25.39
CA THR A 104 20.72 -21.72 25.17
C THR A 104 19.40 -21.20 25.75
N THR A 105 19.46 -20.48 26.88
CA THR A 105 18.28 -19.86 27.51
C THR A 105 17.75 -18.65 26.71
N GLY A 106 18.64 -17.90 26.03
CA GLY A 106 18.26 -16.75 25.21
C GLY A 106 17.54 -17.13 23.93
N ARG A 107 17.86 -18.29 23.35
CA ARG A 107 17.16 -18.86 22.19
C ARG A 107 15.79 -19.45 22.53
N PHE A 108 15.57 -19.82 23.79
CA PHE A 108 14.28 -20.32 24.25
C PHE A 108 13.31 -19.18 24.60
N LEU A 109 13.83 -18.08 25.17
CA LEU A 109 13.03 -16.90 25.54
C LEU A 109 12.70 -15.99 24.35
N SER A 110 13.21 -16.30 23.15
CA SER A 110 12.96 -15.54 21.92
C SER A 110 11.73 -15.99 21.13
N ILE A 111 10.96 -16.97 21.65
CA ILE A 111 9.66 -17.40 21.14
C ILE A 111 8.54 -16.83 22.00
#